data_AF-A0A3N5F5H4-F1
#
_entry.id   AF-A0A3N5F5H4-F1
#
_cell.length_a   1.000
_cell.length_b   1.000
_cell.length_c   1.000
_cell.angle_alpha   90.00
_cell.angle_beta   90.00
_cell.angle_gamma   90.00
#
_symmetry.space_group_name_H-M   'P 1'
#
loop_
_entity.id
_entity.type
_entity.pdbx_description
1 polymer ?
#
loop_
_entity_poly.entity_id
_entity_poly.type
_entity_poly.pdbx_seq_one_letter_code
_entity_poly.pdbx_strand_id
1 'polypeptide(L)'
;SRDGREVSGFTMTVDREKLRQIIAKQKQRPGIVEIFVEIAEGELSVGDDVMLLVVAGDIRENVIPVLSDTLNAIKSTVTRKTEFFV
;
A
#
# COMPACT_ATOMS: atom_id res chain seq x y z
N SER A 1 10.46 -4.96 -13.34
CA SER A 1 9.99 -3.84 -14.18
C SER A 1 9.20 -4.42 -15.35
N ARG A 2 8.02 -3.88 -15.69
CA ARG A 2 7.27 -4.31 -16.89
C ARG A 2 7.84 -3.72 -18.19
N ASP A 3 8.86 -2.86 -18.07
CA ASP A 3 9.41 -2.02 -19.14
C ASP A 3 10.80 -2.49 -19.62
N GLY A 4 11.25 -3.68 -19.19
CA GLY A 4 12.47 -4.34 -19.67
C GLY A 4 13.82 -3.71 -19.28
N ARG A 5 13.83 -2.48 -18.77
CA ARG A 5 15.04 -1.78 -18.31
C ARG A 5 15.44 -2.21 -16.90
N GLU A 6 16.75 -2.37 -16.68
CA GLU A 6 17.30 -2.60 -15.35
C GLU A 6 17.13 -1.33 -14.50
N VAL A 7 16.56 -1.51 -13.30
CA VAL A 7 16.28 -0.46 -12.34
C VAL A 7 17.18 -0.74 -11.15
N SER A 8 18.01 0.23 -10.75
CA SER A 8 18.88 0.10 -9.57
C SER A 8 18.13 0.35 -8.26
N GLY A 9 17.07 1.16 -8.30
CA GLY A 9 16.23 1.48 -7.15
C GLY A 9 15.15 2.51 -7.49
N PHE A 10 14.45 2.98 -6.47
CA PHE A 10 13.47 4.06 -6.61
C PHE A 10 13.30 4.85 -5.32
N THR A 11 12.84 6.09 -5.44
CA THR A 11 12.39 6.89 -4.29
C THR A 11 10.89 6.76 -4.14
N MET A 12 10.43 6.55 -2.90
CA MET A 12 9.03 6.50 -2.52
C MET A 12 8.67 7.66 -1.59
N THR A 13 7.54 8.31 -1.87
CA THR A 13 6.93 9.31 -0.97
C THR A 13 5.46 8.96 -0.75
N VAL A 14 4.97 9.23 0.47
CA VAL A 14 3.63 8.82 0.90
C VAL A 14 2.80 10.02 1.32
N ASP A 15 1.61 10.14 0.73
CA ASP A 15 0.60 11.07 1.22
C ASP A 15 -0.09 10.49 2.47
N ARG A 16 0.47 10.81 3.65
CA ARG A 16 -0.01 10.27 4.93
C ARG A 16 -1.42 10.71 5.28
N GLU A 17 -1.89 11.84 4.78
CA GLU A 17 -3.26 12.28 5.02
C GLU A 17 -4.27 11.44 4.25
N LYS A 18 -4.02 11.25 2.94
CA LYS A 18 -4.87 10.36 2.13
C LYS A 18 -4.83 8.92 2.64
N LEU A 19 -3.66 8.44 3.08
CA LEU A 19 -3.54 7.10 3.67
C LEU A 19 -4.49 6.96 4.88
N ARG A 20 -4.48 7.92 5.81
CA ARG A 20 -5.38 7.92 6.96
C ARG A 20 -6.85 7.93 6.54
N GLN A 21 -7.22 8.74 5.54
CA GLN A 21 -8.60 8.80 5.05
C GLN A 21 -9.07 7.47 4.44
N ILE A 22 -8.22 6.82 3.65
CA ILE A 22 -8.50 5.49 3.07
C ILE A 22 -8.70 4.46 4.18
N ILE A 23 -7.79 4.40 5.15
CA ILE A 23 -7.88 3.47 6.28
C ILE A 23 -9.19 3.72 7.05
N ALA A 24 -9.48 4.98 7.40
CA ALA A 24 -10.69 5.33 8.13
C ALA A 24 -11.97 4.92 7.39
N LYS A 25 -11.99 5.07 6.05
CA LYS A 25 -13.11 4.63 5.21
C LYS A 25 -13.23 3.10 5.17
N GLN A 26 -12.13 2.39 4.99
CA GLN A 26 -12.14 0.93 4.86
C GLN A 26 -12.47 0.24 6.19
N LYS A 27 -12.05 0.80 7.33
CA LYS A 27 -12.40 0.31 8.67
C LYS A 27 -13.90 0.36 8.97
N GLN A 28 -14.69 1.16 8.26
CA GLN A 28 -16.14 1.22 8.45
C GLN A 28 -16.89 0.07 7.77
N ARG A 29 -16.19 -0.79 7.02
CA ARG A 29 -16.83 -1.92 6.35
C ARG A 29 -17.26 -3.01 7.34
N PRO A 30 -18.37 -3.72 7.06
CA PRO A 30 -18.87 -4.77 7.95
C PRO A 30 -17.79 -5.82 8.26
N GLY A 31 -17.73 -6.23 9.52
CA GLY A 31 -16.83 -7.28 9.98
C GLY A 31 -15.36 -6.88 10.14
N ILE A 32 -14.97 -5.64 9.81
CA ILE A 32 -13.60 -5.16 9.98
C ILE A 32 -13.40 -4.59 11.38
N VAL A 33 -12.35 -5.06 12.05
CA VAL A 33 -11.96 -4.63 13.40
C VAL A 33 -10.84 -3.60 13.32
N GLU A 34 -9.80 -3.88 12.54
CA GLU A 34 -8.62 -3.01 12.46
C GLU A 34 -7.90 -3.16 11.11
N ILE A 35 -7.28 -2.08 10.65
CA ILE A 35 -6.41 -2.05 9.47
C ILE A 35 -5.12 -1.33 9.83
N PHE A 36 -4.00 -2.03 9.72
CA PHE A 36 -2.66 -1.45 9.86
C PHE A 36 -1.97 -1.36 8.51
N VAL A 37 -1.34 -0.22 8.26
CA VAL A 37 -0.54 0.01 7.06
C VAL A 37 0.75 0.71 7.43
N GLU A 38 1.86 0.09 7.07
CA GLU A 38 3.20 0.69 7.14
C GLU A 38 3.78 0.72 5.73
N ILE A 39 4.33 1.87 5.33
CA ILE A 39 4.93 2.07 4.00
C ILE A 39 6.32 2.67 4.21
N ALA A 40 7.33 2.07 3.59
CA ALA A 40 8.68 2.60 3.56
C ALA A 40 8.75 3.86 2.67
N GLU A 41 9.41 4.89 3.17
CA GLU A 41 9.64 6.17 2.46
C GLU A 41 11.15 6.40 2.26
N GLY A 42 11.51 7.12 1.19
CA GLY A 42 12.90 7.38 0.83
C GLY A 42 13.41 6.48 -0.28
N GLU A 43 14.72 6.25 -0.32
CA GLU A 43 15.39 5.43 -1.33
C GLU A 43 15.27 3.94 -0.99
N LEU A 44 14.80 3.15 -1.95
CA LEU A 44 14.57 1.71 -1.83
C LEU A 44 15.27 0.96 -2.97
N SER A 45 15.89 -0.15 -2.63
CA SER A 45 16.56 -1.05 -3.57
C SER A 45 15.58 -2.08 -4.13
N VAL A 46 15.96 -2.71 -5.24
CA VAL A 46 15.17 -3.84 -5.79
C VAL A 46 15.22 -5.01 -4.81
N GLY A 47 14.04 -5.47 -4.39
CA GLY A 47 13.88 -6.57 -3.43
C GLY A 47 13.46 -6.11 -2.04
N ASP A 48 13.54 -4.80 -1.74
CA ASP A 48 13.08 -4.26 -0.45
C ASP A 48 11.56 -4.33 -0.32
N ASP A 49 11.11 -4.65 0.89
CA ASP A 49 9.69 -4.60 1.26
C ASP A 49 9.20 -3.14 1.31
N VAL A 50 8.25 -2.83 0.44
CA VAL A 50 7.74 -1.44 0.29
C VAL A 50 6.62 -1.15 1.28
N MET A 51 5.76 -2.14 1.55
CA MET A 51 4.55 -1.94 2.33
C MET A 51 4.11 -3.21 3.04
N LEU A 52 3.70 -3.04 4.29
CA LEU A 52 2.98 -4.02 5.08
C LEU A 52 1.53 -3.55 5.23
N LEU A 53 0.60 -4.42 4.88
CA LEU A 53 -0.84 -4.20 5.03
C LEU A 53 -1.43 -5.37 5.81
N VAL A 54 -2.07 -5.07 6.94
CA VAL A 54 -2.78 -6.03 7.77
C VAL A 54 -4.23 -5.60 7.88
N VAL A 55 -5.16 -6.53 7.64
CA VAL A 55 -6.60 -6.33 7.83
C VAL A 55 -7.09 -7.41 8.77
N ALA A 56 -7.60 -6.99 9.93
CA ALA A 56 -8.22 -7.86 10.92
C ALA A 56 -9.74 -7.73 10.84
N GLY A 57 -10.43 -8.86 10.81
CA GLY A 57 -11.89 -8.92 10.78
C GLY A 57 -12.42 -10.29 11.18
N ASP A 58 -13.74 -10.44 11.10
CA ASP A 58 -14.48 -11.60 11.60
C ASP A 58 -14.39 -12.84 10.70
N ILE A 59 -14.71 -12.71 9.42
CA ILE A 59 -14.75 -13.79 8.43
C ILE A 59 -14.04 -13.39 7.14
N ARG A 60 -13.60 -14.41 6.40
CA ARG A 60 -12.79 -14.26 5.19
C ARG A 60 -13.50 -13.43 4.11
N GLU A 61 -14.80 -13.61 3.99
CA GLU A 61 -15.68 -12.97 3.02
C GLU A 61 -15.74 -11.45 3.21
N ASN A 62 -15.55 -10.98 4.44
CA ASN A 62 -15.43 -9.54 4.74
C ASN A 62 -13.97 -9.08 4.57
N VAL A 63 -13.00 -9.85 5.07
CA VAL A 63 -11.59 -9.43 5.14
C VAL A 63 -10.92 -9.36 3.77
N ILE A 64 -11.07 -10.38 2.92
CA ILE A 64 -10.35 -10.46 1.63
C ILE A 64 -10.70 -9.28 0.70
N PRO A 65 -11.99 -8.93 0.49
CA PRO A 65 -12.34 -7.79 -0.35
C PRO A 65 -11.76 -6.47 0.19
N VAL A 66 -11.77 -6.27 1.51
CA VAL A 66 -11.23 -5.05 2.13
C VAL A 66 -9.72 -4.97 1.95
N LEU A 67 -9.01 -6.08 2.09
CA LEU A 67 -7.57 -6.14 1.83
C LEU A 67 -7.26 -5.73 0.39
N SER A 68 -7.96 -6.32 -0.58
CA SER A 68 -7.78 -6.01 -2.01
C SER A 68 -8.09 -4.53 -2.31
N ASP A 69 -9.24 -4.04 -1.85
CA ASP A 69 -9.67 -2.67 -2.11
C ASP A 69 -8.75 -1.63 -1.45
N THR A 70 -8.27 -1.91 -0.23
CA THR A 70 -7.33 -1.04 0.50
C THR A 70 -5.99 -0.98 -0.23
N LEU A 71 -5.46 -2.14 -0.63
CA LEU A 71 -4.22 -2.24 -1.41
C LEU A 71 -4.31 -1.44 -2.72
N ASN A 72 -5.41 -1.59 -3.46
CA ASN A 72 -5.64 -0.88 -4.73
C ASN A 72 -5.79 0.63 -4.54
N ALA A 73 -6.52 1.06 -3.50
CA ALA A 73 -6.68 2.47 -3.18
C ALA A 73 -5.33 3.14 -2.84
N ILE A 74 -4.48 2.48 -2.04
CA ILE A 74 -3.16 3.01 -1.68
C ILE A 74 -2.28 3.15 -2.94
N LYS A 75 -2.18 2.09 -3.74
CA LYS A 75 -1.34 2.09 -4.95
C LYS A 75 -1.77 3.13 -5.99
N SER A 76 -3.05 3.47 -6.05
CA SER A 76 -3.58 4.41 -7.05
C SER A 76 -3.49 5.88 -6.61
N THR A 77 -3.49 6.17 -5.31
CA THR A 77 -3.71 7.55 -4.82
C THR A 77 -2.70 8.05 -3.79
N VAL A 78 -1.93 7.16 -3.16
CA VAL A 78 -1.10 7.50 -1.99
C VAL A 78 0.40 7.49 -2.29
N THR A 79 0.85 6.57 -3.15
CA THR A 79 2.28 6.38 -3.41
C THR A 79 2.72 7.10 -4.67
N ARG A 80 3.77 7.92 -4.57
CA ARG A 80 4.49 8.45 -5.74
C ARG A 80 5.87 7.82 -5.82
N LYS A 81 6.13 7.13 -6.93
CA LYS A 81 7.38 6.43 -7.22
C LYS A 81 8.18 7.17 -8.29
N THR A 82 9.47 7.39 -8.04
CA THR A 82 10.43 7.87 -9.04
C THR A 82 11.51 6.80 -9.21
N GLU A 83 11.59 6.20 -10.39
CA GLU A 83 12.52 5.10 -10.69
C GLU A 83 13.86 5.64 -11.19
N PHE A 84 14.96 5.04 -10.73
CA PHE A 84 16.30 5.28 -11.25
C PHE A 84 16.68 4.15 -12.21
N PHE A 85 16.99 4.50 -13.45
CA PHE A 85 17.42 3.56 -14.49
C PHE A 85 18.95 3.49 -14.52
N VAL A 86 19.48 2.30 -14.81
CA VAL A 86 20.91 2.06 -15.05
C VAL A 86 21.27 2.45 -16.48
#